data_AF-A0A7X8XIU6-F1
#
_entry.id   AF-A0A7X8XIU6-F1
#
_cell.length_a   1.000
_cell.length_b   1.000
_cell.length_c   1.000
_cell.angle_alpha   90.00
_cell.angle_beta   90.00
_cell.angle_gamma   90.00
#
_symmetry.space_group_name_H-M   'P 1'
#
loop_
_entity.id
_entity.type
_entity.pdbx_description
1 polymer ?
#
loop_
_entity_poly.entity_id
_entity_poly.type
_entity_poly.pdbx_seq_one_letter_code
_entity_poly.pdbx_strand_id
1 'polypeptide(L)'
;MMQAYLLSVLYLCYGAAFLLADEHGARFPSLLSLRYYFRTNRWVRAFVIIIGIILTALLSFFPMDPGPVLLGDLLPMINTLSLTVYFLHQSIKGAEEVGERKESVLHATGQYVDHNRRYVGYFTLVVAVLHFILPQLVIL
;
A
#
# COMPACT_ATOMS: atom_id res chain seq x y z
N MET A 1 9.30 4.15 15.84
CA MET A 1 10.36 5.12 15.42
C MET A 1 9.82 6.12 14.40
N MET A 2 10.08 7.42 14.58
CA MET A 2 9.50 8.49 13.73
C MET A 2 9.83 8.35 12.24
N GLN A 3 11.02 7.87 11.90
CA GLN A 3 11.46 7.68 10.51
C GLN A 3 10.67 6.57 9.80
N ALA A 4 10.44 5.44 10.46
CA ALA A 4 9.68 4.32 9.91
C ALA A 4 8.20 4.68 9.70
N TYR A 5 7.65 5.46 10.64
CA TYR A 5 6.29 6.00 10.54
C TYR A 5 6.13 6.98 9.36
N LEU A 6 7.08 7.90 9.17
CA LEU A 6 7.05 8.79 8.02
C LEU A 6 7.19 8.03 6.69
N LEU A 7 8.04 6.99 6.65
CA LEU A 7 8.16 6.12 5.49
C LEU A 7 6.87 5.34 5.20
N SER A 8 6.16 4.87 6.22
CA SER A 8 4.90 4.15 6.02
C SER A 8 3.81 5.07 5.48
N VAL A 9 3.73 6.31 5.95
CA VAL A 9 2.84 7.34 5.40
C VAL A 9 3.15 7.61 3.93
N LEU A 10 4.42 7.79 3.58
CA LEU A 10 4.83 7.96 2.18
C LEU A 10 4.48 6.75 1.31
N TYR A 11 4.65 5.54 1.84
CA TYR A 11 4.28 4.30 1.17
C TYR A 11 2.76 4.21 0.94
N LEU A 12 1.95 4.58 1.94
CA LEU A 12 0.49 4.62 1.84
C LEU A 12 0.04 5.67 0.81
N CYS A 13 0.66 6.86 0.79
CA CYS A 13 0.40 7.88 -0.24
C CYS A 13 0.71 7.34 -1.64
N TYR A 14 1.84 6.66 -1.82
CA TYR A 14 2.20 6.04 -3.10
C TYR A 14 1.18 4.96 -3.49
N GLY A 15 0.79 4.08 -2.57
CA GLY A 15 -0.20 3.04 -2.80
C GLY A 15 -1.60 3.58 -3.14
N ALA A 16 -2.03 4.64 -2.45
CA ALA A 16 -3.27 5.34 -2.75
C ALA A 16 -3.26 5.97 -4.14
N ALA A 17 -2.17 6.68 -4.49
CA ALA A 17 -1.98 7.24 -5.81
C ALA A 17 -2.02 6.16 -6.91
N PHE A 18 -1.39 5.02 -6.65
CA PHE A 18 -1.41 3.88 -7.57
C PHE A 18 -2.82 3.28 -7.75
N LEU A 19 -3.59 3.11 -6.67
CA LEU A 19 -4.96 2.57 -6.73
C LEU A 19 -5.93 3.54 -7.42
N LEU A 20 -5.77 4.85 -7.21
CA LEU A 20 -6.60 5.90 -7.81
C LEU A 20 -6.21 6.26 -9.25
N ALA A 21 -5.05 5.78 -9.73
CA ALA A 21 -4.55 6.05 -11.08
C ALA A 21 -5.52 5.64 -12.20
N ASP A 22 -6.34 4.62 -11.98
CA ASP A 22 -7.28 4.11 -13.00
C ASP A 22 -8.48 5.04 -13.20
N GLU A 23 -8.94 5.69 -12.13
CA GLU A 23 -10.07 6.62 -12.17
C GLU A 23 -9.61 8.03 -12.57
N HIS A 24 -8.46 8.45 -12.05
CA HIS A 24 -7.97 9.83 -12.19
C HIS A 24 -6.89 9.99 -13.26
N GLY A 25 -6.47 8.90 -13.90
CA GLY A 25 -5.38 8.90 -14.88
C GLY A 25 -5.67 9.77 -16.11
N ALA A 26 -6.93 9.93 -16.50
CA ALA A 26 -7.33 10.84 -17.58
C ALA A 26 -7.13 12.32 -17.21
N ARG A 27 -7.21 12.65 -15.92
CA ARG A 27 -7.04 14.02 -15.38
C ARG A 27 -5.61 14.30 -14.96
N PHE A 28 -4.88 13.29 -14.49
CA PHE A 28 -3.51 13.40 -14.01
C PHE A 28 -2.58 12.38 -14.71
N PRO A 29 -1.89 12.80 -15.79
CA PRO A 29 -0.97 11.94 -16.53
C PRO A 29 0.16 11.34 -15.68
N SER A 30 0.53 12.00 -14.59
CA SER A 30 1.54 11.54 -13.63
C SER A 30 1.14 10.24 -12.90
N LEU A 31 -0.15 10.00 -12.66
CA LEU A 31 -0.62 8.75 -12.06
C LEU A 31 -0.49 7.57 -13.04
N LEU A 32 -0.71 7.87 -14.32
CA LEU A 32 -0.63 6.89 -15.40
C LEU A 32 0.82 6.48 -15.67
N SER A 33 1.75 7.43 -15.63
CA SER A 33 3.19 7.14 -15.73
C SER A 33 3.67 6.31 -14.53
N LEU A 34 3.20 6.60 -13.31
CA LEU A 34 3.52 5.81 -12.12
C LEU A 34 3.15 4.33 -12.30
N ARG A 35 1.93 4.07 -12.76
CA ARG A 35 1.44 2.72 -13.04
C ARG A 35 2.23 2.05 -14.14
N TYR A 36 2.57 2.78 -15.20
CA TYR A 36 3.41 2.29 -16.29
C TYR A 36 4.80 1.87 -15.79
N TYR A 37 5.47 2.70 -14.98
CA TYR A 37 6.79 2.38 -14.41
C TYR A 37 6.77 1.10 -13.57
N PHE A 38 5.73 0.92 -12.76
CA PHE A 38 5.57 -0.28 -11.94
C PHE A 38 5.34 -1.56 -12.77
N ARG A 39 4.57 -1.47 -13.86
CA ARG A 39 4.33 -2.61 -14.76
C ARG A 39 5.57 -2.95 -15.58
N THR A 40 6.25 -1.94 -16.12
CA THR A 40 7.37 -2.10 -17.04
C THR A 40 8.64 -2.55 -16.32
N ASN A 41 8.95 -2.01 -15.15
CA ASN A 41 10.23 -2.26 -14.49
C ASN A 41 10.08 -3.24 -13.32
N ARG A 42 10.52 -4.50 -13.53
CA ARG A 42 10.53 -5.55 -12.51
C ARG A 42 11.28 -5.15 -11.23
N TRP A 43 12.31 -4.32 -11.35
CA TRP A 43 13.10 -3.86 -10.20
C TRP A 43 12.31 -2.89 -9.32
N VAL A 44 11.58 -1.96 -9.93
CA VAL A 44 10.70 -1.03 -9.21
C VAL A 44 9.62 -1.82 -8.45
N ARG A 45 9.02 -2.80 -9.12
CA ARG A 45 8.03 -3.68 -8.50
C ARG A 45 8.58 -4.45 -7.30
N ALA A 46 9.74 -5.10 -7.47
CA ALA A 46 10.40 -5.81 -6.37
C ALA A 46 10.74 -4.87 -5.22
N PHE A 47 11.26 -3.68 -5.51
CA PHE A 47 11.62 -2.68 -4.52
C PHE A 47 10.41 -2.22 -3.69
N VAL A 48 9.27 -1.91 -4.33
CA VAL A 48 8.03 -1.50 -3.64
C VAL A 48 7.49 -2.64 -2.75
N ILE A 49 7.57 -3.88 -3.19
CA ILE A 49 7.14 -5.05 -2.39
C ILE A 49 8.07 -5.24 -1.18
N ILE A 50 9.39 -5.22 -1.40
CA ILE A 50 10.39 -5.39 -0.33
C ILE A 50 10.25 -4.30 0.71
N ILE A 51 10.08 -3.03 0.30
CA ILE A 51 9.83 -1.92 1.22
C ILE A 51 8.55 -2.15 2.02
N GLY A 52 7.46 -2.57 1.37
CA GLY A 52 6.19 -2.85 2.05
C GLY A 52 6.31 -3.93 3.13
N ILE A 53 7.05 -5.01 2.84
CA ILE A 53 7.35 -6.08 3.81
C ILE A 53 8.17 -5.53 4.98
N ILE A 54 9.25 -4.81 4.69
CA ILE A 54 10.13 -4.23 5.72
C ILE A 54 9.35 -3.26 6.61
N LEU A 55 8.53 -2.39 6.03
CA LEU A 55 7.71 -1.43 6.79
C LEU A 55 6.68 -2.11 7.66
N THR A 56 6.02 -3.16 7.14
CA THR A 56 5.07 -3.95 7.94
C THR A 56 5.78 -4.60 9.13
N ALA A 57 6.96 -5.18 8.91
CA ALA A 57 7.75 -5.77 10.00
C ALA A 57 8.20 -4.70 11.01
N LEU A 58 8.69 -3.55 10.55
CA LEU A 58 9.11 -2.46 11.43
C LEU A 58 7.95 -1.91 12.28
N LEU A 59 6.77 -1.70 11.67
CA LEU A 59 5.57 -1.26 12.39
C LEU A 59 5.10 -2.32 13.40
N SER A 60 5.24 -3.61 13.07
CA SER A 60 4.82 -4.70 13.95
C SER A 60 5.76 -4.93 15.14
N PHE A 61 7.08 -4.75 14.97
CA PHE A 61 8.08 -4.99 16.02
C PHE A 61 8.46 -3.74 16.81
N PHE A 62 8.26 -2.55 16.26
CA PHE A 62 8.65 -1.27 16.87
C PHE A 62 7.49 -0.25 16.87
N PRO A 63 6.44 -0.49 17.68
CA PRO A 63 5.36 0.47 17.85
C PRO A 63 5.87 1.84 18.35
N MET A 64 5.13 2.91 18.04
CA MET A 64 5.43 4.28 18.47
C MET A 64 4.69 4.61 19.77
N ASP A 65 5.43 4.60 20.88
CA ASP A 65 4.95 5.22 22.12
C ASP A 65 4.98 6.76 22.00
N PRO A 66 4.04 7.53 22.59
CA PRO A 66 2.99 7.15 23.54
C PRO A 66 1.59 6.91 22.92
N GLY A 67 1.48 6.54 21.63
CA GLY A 67 0.21 6.52 20.93
C GLY A 67 -0.73 5.35 21.26
N PRO A 68 -2.06 5.51 21.09
CA PRO A 68 -2.99 4.38 21.13
C PRO A 68 -2.65 3.37 20.03
N VAL A 69 -2.13 2.21 20.44
CA VAL A 69 -1.62 1.12 19.57
C VAL A 69 -2.57 0.76 18.42
N LEU A 70 -3.89 0.79 18.67
CA LEU A 70 -4.94 0.46 17.68
C LEU A 70 -5.08 1.47 16.54
N LEU A 71 -5.06 2.76 16.85
CA LEU A 71 -5.28 3.80 15.84
C LEU A 71 -3.95 4.26 15.23
N GLY A 72 -2.88 4.27 16.02
CA GLY A 72 -1.57 4.77 15.59
C GLY A 72 -0.75 3.81 14.76
N ASP A 73 -0.64 2.56 15.20
CA ASP A 73 0.30 1.63 14.59
C ASP A 73 -0.42 0.51 13.81
N LEU A 74 -1.53 -0.01 14.34
CA LEU A 74 -2.25 -1.11 13.70
C LEU A 74 -2.92 -0.69 12.38
N LEU A 75 -3.52 0.50 12.30
CA LEU A 75 -4.17 0.96 11.06
C LEU A 75 -3.16 1.13 9.91
N PRO A 76 -2.04 1.87 10.05
CA PRO A 76 -1.01 1.94 9.02
C PRO A 76 -0.39 0.60 8.70
N MET A 77 -0.15 -0.25 9.70
CA MET A 77 0.44 -1.57 9.51
C MET A 77 -0.46 -2.47 8.65
N ILE A 78 -1.73 -2.61 8.99
CA ILE A 78 -2.69 -3.43 8.25
C ILE A 78 -2.85 -2.91 6.83
N ASN A 79 -2.91 -1.59 6.65
CA ASN A 79 -3.06 -0.98 5.34
C ASN A 79 -1.80 -1.18 4.47
N THR A 80 -0.61 -1.03 5.07
CA THR A 80 0.67 -1.30 4.41
C THR A 80 0.77 -2.77 4.01
N LEU A 81 0.37 -3.69 4.88
CA LEU A 81 0.33 -5.12 4.58
C LEU A 81 -0.65 -5.44 3.44
N SER A 82 -1.86 -4.87 3.49
CA SER A 82 -2.88 -5.05 2.45
C SER A 82 -2.39 -4.55 1.08
N LEU A 83 -1.75 -3.38 1.02
CA LEU A 83 -1.12 -2.87 -0.20
C LEU A 83 0.02 -3.76 -0.69
N THR A 84 0.85 -4.26 0.22
CA THR A 84 1.96 -5.15 -0.10
C THR A 84 1.46 -6.45 -0.72
N VAL A 85 0.41 -7.05 -0.13
CA VAL A 85 -0.26 -8.24 -0.67
C VAL A 85 -0.86 -7.95 -2.04
N TYR A 86 -1.48 -6.79 -2.22
CA TYR A 86 -2.01 -6.36 -3.51
C TYR A 86 -0.92 -6.22 -4.58
N PHE A 87 0.20 -5.57 -4.27
CA PHE A 87 1.34 -5.45 -5.19
C PHE A 87 1.97 -6.80 -5.52
N LEU A 88 2.04 -7.71 -4.54
CA LEU A 88 2.50 -9.07 -4.74
C LEU A 88 1.56 -9.83 -5.69
N HIS A 89 0.24 -9.78 -5.45
CA HIS A 89 -0.76 -10.36 -6.34
C HIS A 89 -0.65 -9.80 -7.77
N GLN A 90 -0.49 -8.49 -7.93
CA GLN A 90 -0.34 -7.88 -9.25
C GLN A 90 0.98 -8.27 -9.94
N SER A 91 2.05 -8.51 -9.17
CA SER A 91 3.31 -9.00 -9.69
C SER A 91 3.21 -10.43 -10.23
N ILE A 92 2.41 -11.27 -9.57
CA ILE A 92 2.13 -12.65 -9.94
C ILE A 92 1.17 -12.69 -11.14
N LYS A 93 0.07 -11.92 -11.12
CA LYS A 93 -0.87 -11.80 -12.26
C LYS A 93 -0.16 -11.36 -13.56
N GLY A 94 0.83 -10.48 -13.44
CA GLY A 94 1.65 -10.07 -14.59
C GLY A 94 2.62 -11.15 -15.09
N ALA A 95 2.88 -12.19 -14.30
CA ALA A 95 3.69 -13.34 -14.66
C ALA A 95 2.85 -14.58 -15.06
N GLU A 96 1.61 -14.68 -14.57
CA GLU A 96 0.67 -15.80 -14.73
C GLU A 96 -0.13 -15.79 -16.06
N GLU A 97 0.15 -14.90 -17.02
CA GLU A 97 -0.36 -15.08 -18.40
C GLU A 97 0.12 -16.42 -19.04
N VAL A 98 0.97 -17.20 -18.36
CA VAL A 98 1.58 -18.45 -18.84
C VAL A 98 1.28 -19.68 -17.93
N GLY A 99 0.59 -19.58 -16.79
CA GLY A 99 0.45 -20.73 -15.87
C GLY A 99 -0.78 -20.73 -14.96
N GLU A 100 -1.32 -21.93 -14.69
CA GLU A 100 -2.57 -22.21 -13.98
C GLU A 100 -2.76 -21.42 -12.67
N ARG A 101 -3.97 -20.85 -12.53
CA ARG A 101 -4.43 -20.09 -11.36
C ARG A 101 -4.41 -20.96 -10.11
N LYS A 102 -3.53 -20.63 -9.15
CA LYS A 102 -3.60 -21.20 -7.80
C LYS A 102 -4.54 -20.38 -6.93
N GLU A 103 -5.62 -20.98 -6.46
CA GLU A 103 -6.45 -20.41 -5.38
C GLU A 103 -5.60 -20.28 -4.11
N SER A 104 -5.27 -19.05 -3.74
CA SER A 104 -4.48 -18.71 -2.57
C SER A 104 -5.09 -17.50 -1.88
N VAL A 105 -4.83 -17.32 -0.59
CA VAL A 105 -5.24 -16.14 0.19
C VAL A 105 -4.80 -14.83 -0.48
N LEU A 106 -3.66 -14.86 -1.18
CA LEU A 106 -3.17 -13.74 -2.01
C LEU A 106 -4.15 -13.39 -3.14
N HIS A 107 -4.77 -14.38 -3.78
CA HIS A 107 -5.74 -14.20 -4.84
C HIS A 107 -7.05 -13.61 -4.29
N ALA A 108 -7.55 -14.11 -3.16
CA ALA A 108 -8.78 -13.60 -2.55
C ALA A 108 -8.65 -12.13 -2.13
N THR A 109 -7.58 -11.78 -1.39
CA THR A 109 -7.32 -10.40 -0.96
C THR A 109 -7.04 -9.49 -2.16
N GLY A 110 -6.24 -9.97 -3.13
CA GLY A 110 -5.96 -9.24 -4.36
C GLY A 110 -7.20 -8.97 -5.20
N GLN A 111 -8.10 -9.94 -5.31
CA GLN A 111 -9.36 -9.82 -6.04
C GLN A 111 -10.34 -8.87 -5.33
N TYR A 112 -10.40 -8.90 -4.00
CA TYR A 112 -11.19 -7.95 -3.22
C TYR A 112 -10.71 -6.51 -3.44
N VAL A 113 -9.39 -6.28 -3.33
CA VAL A 113 -8.81 -4.96 -3.61
C VAL A 113 -9.03 -4.56 -5.07
N ASP A 114 -8.91 -5.49 -6.03
CA ASP A 114 -9.23 -5.26 -7.45
C ASP A 114 -10.68 -4.81 -7.68
N HIS A 115 -11.64 -5.43 -6.98
CA HIS A 115 -13.05 -5.10 -7.11
C HIS A 115 -13.39 -3.73 -6.49
N ASN A 116 -12.80 -3.42 -5.34
CA ASN A 116 -13.07 -2.20 -4.57
C ASN A 116 -11.94 -1.16 -4.64
N ARG A 117 -11.12 -1.16 -5.70
CA ARG A 117 -9.88 -0.34 -5.80
C ARG A 117 -10.10 1.12 -5.44
N ARG A 118 -11.22 1.70 -5.86
CA ARG A 118 -11.59 3.10 -5.57
C ARG A 118 -11.74 3.34 -4.07
N TYR A 119 -12.56 2.54 -3.41
CA TYR A 119 -12.80 2.68 -1.97
C TYR A 119 -11.54 2.39 -1.16
N VAL A 120 -10.77 1.37 -1.56
CA VAL A 120 -9.48 1.07 -0.91
C VAL A 120 -8.50 2.22 -1.12
N GLY A 121 -8.40 2.77 -2.32
CA GLY A 121 -7.51 3.90 -2.63
C GLY A 121 -7.85 5.16 -1.82
N TYR A 122 -9.12 5.54 -1.74
CA TYR A 122 -9.56 6.66 -0.90
C TYR A 122 -9.35 6.37 0.59
N PHE A 123 -9.65 5.15 1.05
CA PHE A 123 -9.41 4.77 2.44
C PHE A 123 -7.92 4.86 2.80
N THR A 124 -7.05 4.32 1.95
CA THR A 124 -5.59 4.43 2.10
C THR A 124 -5.12 5.88 2.10
N LEU A 125 -5.68 6.72 1.23
CA LEU A 125 -5.36 8.16 1.21
C LEU A 125 -5.78 8.85 2.50
N VAL A 126 -7.00 8.58 2.99
CA VAL A 126 -7.51 9.16 4.25
C VAL A 126 -6.63 8.72 5.42
N VAL A 127 -6.28 7.44 5.51
CA VAL A 127 -5.35 6.94 6.53
C VAL A 127 -4.01 7.68 6.43
N ALA A 128 -3.42 7.79 5.24
CA ALA A 128 -2.15 8.48 5.07
C ALA A 128 -2.22 9.97 5.46
N VAL A 129 -3.28 10.68 5.05
CA VAL A 129 -3.49 12.09 5.37
C VAL A 129 -3.70 12.31 6.87
N LEU A 130 -4.53 11.49 7.52
CA LEU A 130 -4.74 11.57 8.96
C LEU A 130 -3.42 11.36 9.73
N HIS A 131 -2.65 10.35 9.33
CA HIS A 131 -1.38 10.02 9.98
C HIS A 131 -0.28 11.05 9.69
N PHE A 132 -0.37 11.79 8.57
CA PHE A 132 0.54 12.87 8.20
C PHE A 132 0.21 14.21 8.88
N ILE A 133 -1.05 14.62 8.85
CA ILE A 133 -1.50 15.95 9.34
C ILE A 133 -1.67 15.94 10.86
N LEU A 134 -2.18 14.84 11.41
CA LEU A 134 -2.51 14.72 12.83
C LEU A 134 -1.69 13.63 13.51
N PRO A 135 -0.34 13.63 13.40
CA PRO A 135 0.48 12.67 14.12
C PRO A 135 0.22 12.79 15.63
N GLN A 136 -0.10 13.98 16.13
CA GLN A 136 -0.38 14.22 17.55
C GLN A 136 -1.72 13.67 18.05
N LEU A 137 -2.75 13.46 17.22
CA LEU A 137 -4.00 12.81 17.68
C LEU A 137 -3.93 11.29 17.64
N VAL A 138 -2.89 10.79 16.97
CA VAL A 138 -2.70 9.38 16.64
C VAL A 138 -1.56 8.78 17.47
N ILE A 139 -0.59 9.61 17.88
CA ILE A 139 0.62 9.25 18.62
C ILE A 139 0.61 9.82 20.06
N LEU A 140 -0.28 10.77 20.39
CA LEU A 140 -0.28 11.52 21.67
C LEU A 140 -1.64 11.46 22.37
#